data_AF-A0A5J4PK53-F1
#
_entry.id   AF-A0A5J4PK53-F1
#
_cell.length_a   1.000
_cell.length_b   1.000
_cell.length_c   1.000
_cell.angle_alpha   90.00
_cell.angle_beta   90.00
_cell.angle_gamma   90.00
#
_symmetry.space_group_name_H-M   'P 1'
#
loop_
_entity.id
_entity.type
_entity.pdbx_description
1 polymer ?
#
loop_
_entity_poly.entity_id
_entity_poly.type
_entity_poly.pdbx_seq_one_letter_code
_entity_poly.pdbx_strand_id
1 'polypeptide(L)' 'MYCPQCGSLTYRKAGFVKYRQRYECKDCRYHYTVAKKSDVKSAETGRMALHENEKQTNY' A
#
# COMPACT_ATOMS: atom_id res chain seq x y z
N MET A 1 5.35 1.64 -4.33
CA MET A 1 5.89 2.50 -3.24
C MET A 1 7.03 3.28 -3.85
N TYR A 2 6.91 4.61 -3.87
CA TYR A 2 7.94 5.50 -4.41
C TYR A 2 8.77 6.05 -3.26
N CYS A 3 10.07 6.28 -3.50
CA CYS A 3 10.90 6.99 -2.56
C CYS A 3 10.36 8.42 -2.40
N PRO A 4 10.07 8.90 -1.18
CA PRO A 4 9.54 10.24 -0.97
C PRO A 4 10.56 11.35 -1.27
N GLN A 5 11.85 11.01 -1.36
CA GLN A 5 12.91 11.98 -1.63
C GLN A 5 13.16 12.19 -3.13
N CYS A 6 13.16 11.11 -3.92
CA CYS A 6 13.54 11.16 -5.34
C CYS A 6 12.51 10.56 -6.30
N GLY A 7 11.39 10.04 -5.79
CA GLY A 7 10.37 9.39 -6.62
C GLY A 7 10.77 8.03 -7.19
N SER A 8 11.94 7.48 -6.83
CA SER A 8 12.37 6.17 -7.35
C SER A 8 11.46 5.02 -6.93
N LEU A 9 11.27 4.07 -7.84
CA LEU A 9 10.59 2.79 -7.60
C LEU A 9 11.51 1.72 -7.01
N THR A 10 12.82 1.94 -6.99
CA THR A 10 13.80 0.97 -6.51
C THR A 10 14.06 1.16 -5.01
N TYR A 11 13.73 0.13 -4.23
CA TYR A 11 13.96 0.13 -2.79
C TYR A 11 14.26 -1.27 -2.26
N ARG A 12 14.83 -1.34 -1.06
CA ARG A 12 15.04 -2.57 -0.29
C ARG A 12 14.50 -2.42 1.13
N LYS A 13 14.14 -3.54 1.75
CA LYS A 13 13.80 -3.57 3.19
C LYS A 13 15.07 -3.33 4.00
N ALA A 14 14.99 -2.44 5.00
CA ALA A 14 16.10 -1.99 5.83
C ALA A 14 15.79 -2.16 7.33
N GLY A 15 15.17 -3.28 7.69
CA GLY A 15 14.78 -3.61 9.07
C GLY A 15 13.48 -2.93 9.52
N PHE A 16 13.25 -2.93 10.83
CA PHE A 16 12.05 -2.35 11.45
C PHE A 16 12.43 -1.24 12.44
N VAL A 17 11.63 -0.18 12.50
CA VAL A 17 11.75 0.91 13.49
C VAL A 17 10.39 1.14 14.12
N LYS A 18 10.31 1.06 15.46
CA LYS A 18 9.05 1.21 16.21
C LYS A 18 7.91 0.35 15.62
N TYR A 19 8.21 -0.92 15.35
CA TYR A 19 7.28 -1.89 14.74
C TYR A 19 6.81 -1.57 13.31
N ARG A 20 7.44 -0.61 12.64
CA ARG A 20 7.17 -0.27 11.23
C ARG A 20 8.31 -0.73 10.35
N GLN A 21 7.98 -1.26 9.17
CA GLN A 21 8.98 -1.61 8.17
C GLN A 21 9.71 -0.35 7.71
N ARG A 22 11.05 -0.35 7.87
CA ARG A 22 11.94 0.64 7.29
C ARG A 22 12.38 0.15 5.90
N TYR A 23 12.43 1.07 4.97
CA TYR A 23 12.89 0.87 3.61
C TYR A 23 14.05 1.82 3.32
N GLU A 24 14.89 1.43 2.38
CA GLU A 24 15.99 2.23 1.86
C GLU A 24 15.85 2.30 0.33
N CYS A 25 15.88 3.50 -0.23
CA CYS A 25 15.93 3.69 -1.67
C CYS A 25 17.30 3.28 -2.23
N LYS A 26 17.32 2.54 -3.33
CA LYS A 26 18.60 2.14 -3.95
C LYS A 26 19.29 3.29 -4.68
N ASP A 27 18.52 4.25 -5.20
CA ASP A 27 19.06 5.34 -6.01
C ASP A 27 19.60 6.49 -5.17
N CYS A 28 18.85 6.96 -4.16
CA CYS A 28 19.26 8.08 -3.31
C CYS A 28 19.68 7.70 -1.89
N ARG A 29 19.63 6.40 -1.54
CA ARG A 29 20.01 5.87 -0.20
C ARG A 29 19.18 6.43 0.96
N TYR A 30 18.09 7.16 0.66
CA TYR A 30 17.20 7.70 1.68
C TYR A 30 16.45 6.58 2.40
N HIS A 31 16.39 6.69 3.72
CA HIS A 31 15.66 5.74 4.56
C HIS A 31 14.31 6.31 4.95
N TYR A 32 13.25 5.54 4.72
CA TYR A 32 11.89 5.95 5.04
C TYR A 32 11.09 4.80 5.61
N THR A 33 10.14 5.11 6.48
CA THR A 33 9.13 4.16 6.95
C THR A 33 7.82 4.50 6.26
N VAL A 34 7.18 3.52 5.65
CA VAL A 34 5.81 3.75 5.17
C VAL A 34 4.89 3.55 6.37
N ALA A 35 4.23 4.61 6.83
CA ALA A 35 3.05 4.41 7.68
C ALA A 35 2.06 3.56 6.88
N LYS A 36 1.44 2.54 7.50
CA LYS A 36 0.26 1.91 6.89
C LYS A 36 -0.63 3.09 6.49
N LYS A 37 -0.85 3.26 5.17
CA LYS A 37 -2.10 3.87 4.75
C LYS A 37 -3.08 2.90 5.34
N SER A 38 -3.68 3.24 6.49
CA SER A 38 -4.99 2.70 6.77
C SER A 38 -5.70 2.97 5.48
N ASP A 39 -6.05 1.92 4.74
CA ASP A 39 -7.15 2.01 3.82
C ASP A 39 -8.25 2.57 4.71
N VAL A 40 -8.39 3.90 4.73
CA VAL A 40 -9.63 4.53 5.09
C VAL A 40 -10.48 4.05 3.94
N LYS A 41 -11.01 2.83 4.10
CA LYS A 41 -12.24 2.44 3.48
C LYS A 41 -13.17 3.53 3.96
N SER A 42 -13.29 4.59 3.16
CA SER A 42 -14.40 5.48 3.28
C SER A 42 -15.61 4.57 3.44
N ALA A 43 -16.47 4.85 4.42
CA ALA A 43 -17.52 3.94 4.89
C ALA A 43 -18.49 3.46 3.79
N GLU A 44 -18.34 3.96 2.57
CA GLU A 44 -18.95 3.55 1.30
C GLU A 44 -18.46 2.21 0.73
N THR A 45 -17.22 1.75 0.95
CA THR A 45 -16.73 0.46 0.37
C THR A 45 -17.03 -0.77 1.24
N GLY A 46 -17.86 -0.63 2.27
CA GLY A 46 -18.35 -1.74 3.11
C GLY A 46 -19.66 -2.38 2.63
N ARG A 47 -20.33 -1.82 1.61
CA ARG A 47 -21.67 -2.26 1.17
C ARG A 47 -21.73 -3.01 -0.16
N MET A 48 -20.60 -3.28 -0.82
CA MET A 48 -20.58 -4.07 -2.06
C MET A 48 -20.05 -5.49 -1.85
N ALA A 49 -20.49 -6.16 -0.80
CA ALA A 49 -20.24 -7.60 -0.59
C ALA A 49 -21.55 -8.41 -0.48
N LEU A 50 -22.68 -7.85 -0.92
CA LEU A 50 -23.95 -8.56 -1.04
C LEU A 50 -24.68 -8.16 -2.35
N HIS A 51 -24.00 -8.20 -3.50
CA HIS A 51 -24.70 -8.32 -4.80
C HIS A 51 -23.78 -8.78 -5.95
N GLU A 52 -22.98 -9.82 -5.74
CA GLU A 52 -22.25 -10.51 -6.82
C GLU A 52 -22.70 -11.97 -6.92
N ASN A 53 -24.01 -12.21 -6.90
CA ASN A 53 -24.61 -13.52 -7.22
C ASN A 53 -25.76 -13.42 -8.23
N GLU A 54 -25.80 -12.38 -9.09
CA GLU A 54 -26.91 -12.20 -10.07
C GLU A 54 -26.46 -11.77 -11.47
N LYS A 55 -25.21 -12.00 -11.88
CA LYS A 55 -24.77 -11.73 -13.27
C LYS A 55 -24.06 -12.90 -13.95
N GLN A 56 -24.49 -14.12 -13.64
CA GLN A 56 -23.98 -15.34 -14.29
C GLN A 56 -25.08 -16.22 -14.92
N THR A 57 -26.23 -15.62 -15.25
CA THR A 57 -27.28 -16.24 -16.05
C THR A 57 -27.60 -15.36 -17.26
N ASN A 58 -26.63 -15.19 -18.15
CA ASN A 58 -26.87 -14.86 -19.57
C ASN A 58 -25.56 -14.91 -20.36
N TYR A 59 -25.09 -16.14 -20.59
CA TYR A 59 -24.61 -16.62 -21.89
C TYR A 59 -24.56 -18.14 -21.83
#